data_AF-A0A438KM42-F1
#
_entry.id   AF-A0A438KM42-F1
#
_cell.length_a   1.000
_cell.length_b   1.000
_cell.length_c   1.000
_cell.angle_alpha   90.00
_cell.angle_beta   90.00
_cell.angle_gamma   90.00
#
_symmetry.space_group_name_H-M   'P 1'
#
loop_
_entity.id
_entity.type
_entity.pdbx_description
1 polymer ?
#
loop_
_entity_poly.entity_id
_entity_poly.type
_entity_poly.pdbx_seq_one_letter_code
_entity_poly.pdbx_strand_id
1 'polypeptide(L)'
;MAFHGINQGSWKSFSPQSNLSLFRSLAGLYKSLANTALLTVTRFRCGGFSIGIVTNHGVLDGRSAVEMLQNLASICRGEGLKPQFVCNDRRCMRARNPPQIKYPHQEYYIHKLFPFDQEMLATLKEKTMNKYSTFEAIVAHLWRARTRAVFENPDDFSTVLFAVDIRSKLSPPLPHGFSGNAVITAFATAQVSHLVQKPFSFCVEMVKEAVDRVTDDYVKSAIDWLEVSKGIPATCNGNFYISAWRKLPFGELDFGFGKPIHGGP
;
A
#
# COMPACT_ATOMS: atom_id res chain seq x y z
N MET A 1 -13.11 52.28 21.60
CA MET A 1 -12.83 53.09 20.39
C MET A 1 -11.38 52.82 19.98
N ALA A 2 -11.14 52.72 18.68
CA ALA A 2 -9.93 52.18 18.03
C ALA A 2 -8.58 52.67 18.58
N PHE A 3 -7.52 51.87 18.40
CA PHE A 3 -6.27 52.28 17.73
C PHE A 3 -5.46 51.05 17.26
N HIS A 4 -4.60 51.30 16.27
CA HIS A 4 -3.91 50.39 15.35
C HIS A 4 -2.72 49.60 15.95
N GLY A 5 -2.47 48.44 15.34
CA GLY A 5 -1.15 48.05 14.78
C GLY A 5 0.01 47.73 15.72
N ILE A 6 0.38 46.44 15.79
CA ILE A 6 1.80 46.04 15.99
C ILE A 6 2.16 44.98 14.95
N ASN A 7 3.28 45.24 14.30
CA ASN A 7 3.83 44.58 13.14
C ASN A 7 4.53 43.25 13.49
N GLN A 8 4.65 42.44 12.45
CA GLN A 8 5.43 41.20 12.25
C GLN A 8 6.58 40.93 13.23
N GLY A 9 6.51 39.78 13.91
CA GLY A 9 7.61 39.17 14.68
C GLY A 9 8.05 37.83 14.08
N SER A 10 9.31 37.76 13.68
CA SER A 10 10.02 36.58 13.18
C SER A 10 10.07 35.44 14.20
N TRP A 11 9.62 34.24 13.84
CA TRP A 11 9.85 33.04 14.64
C TRP A 11 11.12 32.34 14.17
N LYS A 12 12.17 32.40 14.99
CA LYS A 12 13.41 31.63 14.81
C LYS A 12 13.12 30.14 15.05
N SER A 13 13.58 29.29 14.13
CA SER A 13 13.54 27.83 14.27
C SER A 13 14.45 27.36 15.41
N PHE A 14 13.92 26.53 16.30
CA PHE A 14 14.70 25.78 17.28
C PHE A 14 14.99 24.38 16.73
N SER A 15 16.27 23.96 16.67
CA SER A 15 16.66 22.58 16.36
C SER A 15 17.22 21.90 17.62
N PRO A 16 16.67 20.77 18.10
CA PRO A 16 17.34 19.96 19.09
C PRO A 16 18.34 19.04 18.39
N GLN A 17 19.63 19.27 18.64
CA GLN A 17 20.68 18.32 18.27
C GLN A 17 20.52 17.07 19.14
N SER A 18 20.13 15.95 18.53
CA SER A 18 20.35 14.61 19.08
C SER A 18 20.75 13.66 17.96
N ASN A 19 21.90 13.01 18.12
CA ASN A 19 22.49 12.10 17.15
C ASN A 19 21.62 10.85 16.98
N LEU A 20 20.87 10.78 15.88
CA LEU A 20 20.16 9.58 15.40
C LEU A 20 20.83 9.01 14.12
N SER A 21 22.14 9.24 13.95
CA SER A 21 22.90 9.03 12.71
C SER A 21 23.08 7.56 12.26
N LEU A 22 22.34 6.59 12.80
CA LEU A 22 22.50 5.16 12.47
C LEU A 22 21.24 4.46 11.95
N PHE A 23 20.21 5.19 11.53
CA PHE A 23 19.09 4.60 10.79
C PHE A 23 19.00 5.19 9.37
N ARG A 24 19.29 4.38 8.35
CA ARG A 24 18.98 4.71 6.95
C ARG A 24 17.53 4.34 6.67
N SER A 25 16.67 5.33 6.39
CA SER A 25 15.29 5.10 5.93
C SER A 25 15.23 5.01 4.41
N LEU A 26 14.33 4.18 3.90
CA LEU A 26 13.90 4.21 2.50
C LEU A 26 13.04 5.47 2.28
N ALA A 27 13.30 6.19 1.19
CA ALA A 27 12.71 7.50 0.91
C ALA A 27 11.32 7.38 0.29
N GLY A 28 10.36 8.13 0.84
CA GLY A 28 9.01 8.31 0.31
C GLY A 28 8.06 8.73 1.43
N LEU A 29 7.54 9.96 1.36
CA LEU A 29 6.68 10.68 2.32
C LEU A 29 7.34 11.27 3.60
N TYR A 30 8.35 10.64 4.19
CA TYR A 30 9.01 11.19 5.39
C TYR A 30 10.51 11.42 5.15
N LYS A 31 10.98 12.66 5.28
CA LYS A 31 12.41 13.02 5.09
C LYS A 31 13.32 12.40 6.17
N SER A 32 12.76 12.03 7.32
CA SER A 32 13.37 11.15 8.34
C SER A 32 12.30 10.74 9.38
N LEU A 33 12.63 9.81 10.28
CA LEU A 33 11.85 9.52 11.49
C LEU A 33 11.59 10.75 12.38
N ALA A 34 12.27 11.88 12.15
CA ALA A 34 12.04 13.13 12.88
C ALA A 34 10.72 13.83 12.50
N ASN A 35 10.07 13.43 11.39
CA ASN A 35 8.73 13.90 11.02
C ASN A 35 7.64 12.96 11.56
N THR A 36 7.65 12.69 12.87
CA THR A 36 6.81 11.68 13.55
C THR A 36 5.30 11.97 13.46
N ALA A 37 4.92 13.25 13.44
CA ALA A 37 3.54 13.69 13.35
C ALA A 37 3.44 15.02 12.58
N LEU A 38 2.49 15.11 11.64
CA LEU A 38 2.11 16.35 10.97
C LEU A 38 0.75 16.81 11.52
N LEU A 39 0.66 18.09 11.90
CA LEU A 39 -0.57 18.73 12.35
C LEU A 39 -0.98 19.81 11.34
N THR A 40 -2.21 19.75 10.84
CA THR A 40 -2.78 20.74 9.94
C THR A 40 -4.02 21.35 10.58
N VAL A 41 -4.13 22.68 10.59
CA VAL A 41 -5.34 23.38 11.02
C VAL A 41 -5.97 24.06 9.81
N THR A 42 -7.23 23.74 9.53
CA THR A 42 -7.99 24.32 8.41
C THR A 42 -9.13 25.16 8.97
N ARG A 43 -9.14 26.46 8.68
CA ARG A 43 -10.23 27.37 9.08
C ARG A 43 -11.24 27.51 7.95
N PHE A 44 -12.52 27.34 8.26
CA PHE A 44 -13.63 27.51 7.31
C PHE A 44 -14.11 28.96 7.27
N ARG A 45 -14.76 29.34 6.17
CA ARG A 45 -15.29 30.71 5.96
C ARG A 45 -16.32 31.12 7.02
N CYS A 46 -17.07 30.16 7.58
CA CYS A 46 -18.05 30.40 8.64
C CYS A 46 -17.43 30.61 10.04
N GLY A 47 -16.10 30.58 10.16
CA GLY A 47 -15.40 30.76 11.44
C GLY A 47 -15.07 29.45 12.18
N GLY A 48 -15.66 28.32 11.78
CA GLY A 48 -15.27 26.99 12.28
C GLY A 48 -13.85 26.57 11.84
N PHE A 49 -13.31 25.51 12.42
CA PHE A 49 -12.04 24.92 12.00
C PHE A 49 -12.02 23.39 12.14
N SER A 50 -11.09 22.73 11.45
CA SER A 50 -10.74 21.32 11.63
C SER A 50 -9.24 21.16 11.90
N ILE A 51 -8.89 20.06 12.57
CA ILE A 51 -7.50 19.67 12.83
C ILE A 51 -7.27 18.29 12.18
N GLY A 52 -6.35 18.21 11.24
CA GLY A 52 -5.88 16.98 10.63
C GLY A 52 -4.57 16.53 11.26
N ILE A 53 -4.45 15.24 11.59
CA ILE A 53 -3.25 14.65 12.16
C ILE A 53 -2.83 13.46 11.30
N VAL A 54 -1.55 13.42 10.94
CA VAL A 54 -0.92 12.28 10.26
C VAL A 54 0.23 11.79 11.11
N THR A 55 0.29 10.48 11.39
CA THR A 55 1.33 9.85 12.21
C THR A 55 1.96 8.65 11.51
N ASN A 56 3.19 8.31 11.90
CA ASN A 56 3.84 7.07 11.46
C ASN A 56 3.50 5.91 12.41
N HIS A 57 2.79 4.90 11.90
CA HIS A 57 2.32 3.75 12.67
C HIS A 57 3.46 2.82 13.17
N GLY A 58 4.66 2.90 12.60
CA GLY A 58 5.85 2.22 13.14
C GLY A 58 6.46 2.94 14.36
N VAL A 59 6.03 4.17 14.64
CA VAL A 59 6.51 4.98 15.77
C VAL A 59 5.50 4.99 16.91
N LEU A 60 4.21 5.17 16.60
CA LEU A 60 3.13 5.26 17.57
C LEU A 60 2.07 4.22 17.22
N ASP A 61 1.66 3.43 18.21
CA ASP A 61 0.39 2.73 18.14
C ASP A 61 -0.77 3.70 18.42
N GLY A 62 -2.01 3.22 18.28
CA GLY A 62 -3.19 4.07 18.51
C GLY A 62 -3.25 4.67 19.93
N ARG A 63 -2.80 3.93 20.94
CA ARG A 63 -2.79 4.39 22.33
C ARG A 63 -1.78 5.53 22.52
N SER A 64 -0.57 5.34 22.01
CA SER A 64 0.52 6.33 22.07
C SER A 64 0.16 7.58 21.27
N ALA A 65 -0.54 7.44 20.15
CA ALA A 65 -1.04 8.57 19.35
C ALA A 65 -2.09 9.40 20.11
N VAL A 66 -3.05 8.75 20.78
CA VAL A 66 -4.05 9.45 21.62
C VAL A 66 -3.39 10.17 22.78
N GLU A 67 -2.43 9.53 23.44
CA GLU A 67 -1.68 10.15 24.55
C GLU A 67 -0.89 11.38 24.08
N MET A 68 -0.27 11.33 22.90
CA MET A 68 0.37 12.49 22.29
C MET A 68 -0.62 13.64 22.08
N LEU A 69 -1.84 13.37 21.60
CA LEU A 69 -2.87 14.39 21.38
C LEU A 69 -3.41 14.98 22.67
N GLN A 70 -3.62 14.16 23.70
CA GLN A 70 -4.01 14.62 25.02
C GLN A 70 -2.96 15.56 25.63
N ASN A 71 -1.68 15.22 25.45
CA ASN A 71 -0.56 16.05 25.86
C ASN A 71 -0.50 17.36 25.08
N LEU A 72 -0.68 17.32 23.75
CA LEU A 72 -0.77 18.53 22.93
C LEU A 72 -1.91 19.45 23.41
N ALA A 73 -3.09 18.88 23.66
CA ALA A 73 -4.24 19.62 24.16
C ALA A 73 -3.98 20.23 25.55
N SER A 74 -3.30 19.49 26.44
CA SER A 74 -2.87 19.96 27.77
C SER A 74 -1.92 21.16 27.67
N ILE A 75 -0.91 21.07 26.80
CA ILE A 75 0.03 22.17 26.54
C ILE A 75 -0.71 23.41 26.00
N CYS A 76 -1.62 23.23 25.04
CA CYS A 76 -2.43 24.33 24.50
C CYS A 76 -3.31 25.02 25.55
N ARG A 77 -3.72 24.30 26.61
CA ARG A 77 -4.45 24.88 27.76
C ARG A 77 -3.55 25.49 28.83
N GLY A 78 -2.23 25.45 28.67
CA GLY A 78 -1.27 25.94 29.66
C GLY A 78 -1.07 25.00 30.85
N GLU A 79 -1.57 23.76 30.78
CA GLU A 79 -1.45 22.75 31.83
C GLU A 79 -0.11 21.99 31.77
N GLY A 80 0.70 22.23 30.73
CA GLY A 80 1.96 21.52 30.49
C GLY A 80 1.77 20.08 30.01
N LEU A 81 2.88 19.32 29.95
CA LEU A 81 2.85 17.87 29.69
C LEU A 81 2.22 17.13 30.88
N LYS A 82 1.35 16.16 30.60
CA LYS A 82 0.70 15.34 31.63
C LYS A 82 1.68 14.36 32.32
N PRO A 83 2.49 13.56 31.59
CA PRO A 83 3.50 12.74 32.23
C PRO A 83 4.71 13.59 32.59
N GLN A 84 5.26 13.37 33.79
CA GLN A 84 6.52 14.00 34.22
C GLN A 84 7.74 13.43 33.46
N PHE A 85 7.61 12.23 32.88
CA PHE A 85 8.68 11.55 32.15
C PHE A 85 8.13 10.80 30.94
N VAL A 86 8.80 10.93 29.79
CA VAL A 86 8.50 10.18 28.56
C VAL A 86 9.63 9.20 28.29
N CYS A 87 9.34 7.90 28.33
CA CYS A 87 10.31 6.85 28.03
C CYS A 87 10.45 6.65 26.52
N ASN A 88 11.52 7.19 25.94
CA ASN A 88 11.85 7.01 24.52
C ASN A 88 12.81 5.85 24.25
N ASP A 89 13.23 5.12 25.29
CA ASP A 89 14.16 4.00 25.14
C ASP A 89 13.47 2.77 24.56
N ARG A 90 13.70 2.50 23.28
CA ARG A 90 13.14 1.33 22.58
C ARG A 90 13.93 0.04 22.80
N ARG A 91 15.05 0.07 23.52
CA ARG A 91 15.90 -1.12 23.75
C ARG A 91 15.16 -2.21 24.54
N CYS A 92 14.14 -1.85 25.32
CA CYS A 92 13.28 -2.81 26.01
C CYS A 92 12.52 -3.74 25.06
N MET A 93 12.29 -3.32 23.81
CA MET A 93 11.65 -4.10 22.75
C MET A 93 12.66 -4.72 21.78
N ARG A 94 13.97 -4.67 22.07
CA ARG A 94 15.00 -5.27 21.20
C ARG A 94 14.87 -6.79 21.23
N ALA A 95 15.14 -7.42 20.09
CA ALA A 95 15.30 -8.86 20.03
C ALA A 95 16.38 -9.35 21.03
N ARG A 96 16.14 -10.54 21.59
CA ARG A 96 17.12 -11.25 22.43
C ARG A 96 18.34 -11.64 21.60
N ASN A 97 19.48 -11.84 22.28
CA ASN A 97 20.70 -12.33 21.67
C ASN A 97 21.19 -13.60 22.40
N PRO A 98 21.12 -14.80 21.79
CA PRO A 98 20.53 -15.07 20.48
C PRO A 98 18.99 -14.93 20.50
N PRO A 99 18.35 -14.73 19.34
CA PRO A 99 16.89 -14.80 19.23
C PRO A 99 16.37 -16.16 19.74
N GLN A 100 15.27 -16.15 20.48
CA GLN A 100 14.59 -17.37 20.92
C GLN A 100 13.14 -17.32 20.45
N ILE A 101 12.77 -18.17 19.50
CA ILE A 101 11.40 -18.30 18.99
C ILE A 101 10.78 -19.51 19.68
N LYS A 102 9.80 -19.29 20.56
CA LYS A 102 9.18 -20.34 21.39
C LYS A 102 7.77 -20.72 20.94
N TYR A 103 7.17 -19.94 20.06
CA TYR A 103 5.78 -20.08 19.65
C TYR A 103 5.67 -20.07 18.13
N PRO A 104 4.69 -20.79 17.55
CA PRO A 104 4.38 -20.68 16.14
C PRO A 104 3.72 -19.32 15.89
N HIS A 105 4.50 -18.43 15.28
CA HIS A 105 4.10 -17.08 14.91
C HIS A 105 3.42 -17.07 13.54
N GLN A 106 2.26 -17.74 13.40
CA GLN A 106 1.53 -17.86 12.11
C GLN A 106 0.99 -16.52 11.61
N GLU A 107 0.85 -15.54 12.50
CA GLU A 107 0.50 -14.15 12.21
C GLU A 107 1.60 -13.41 11.42
N TYR A 108 2.82 -13.94 11.41
CA TYR A 108 3.91 -13.44 10.58
C TYR A 108 3.98 -14.30 9.32
N TYR A 109 3.55 -13.71 8.19
CA TYR A 109 3.39 -14.37 6.90
C TYR A 109 4.56 -15.30 6.53
N ILE A 110 4.24 -16.57 6.27
CA ILE A 110 5.16 -17.47 5.55
C ILE A 110 5.19 -16.99 4.10
N HIS A 111 6.21 -16.20 3.75
CA HIS A 111 6.50 -15.88 2.37
C HIS A 111 7.10 -17.11 1.69
N LYS A 112 6.40 -17.66 0.70
CA LYS A 112 6.94 -18.68 -0.19
C LYS A 112 7.27 -18.03 -1.53
N LEU A 113 8.51 -18.21 -1.97
CA LEU A 113 8.93 -17.82 -3.30
C LEU A 113 8.65 -18.99 -4.25
N PHE A 114 7.87 -18.72 -5.30
CA PHE A 114 7.68 -19.64 -6.41
C PHE A 114 8.38 -19.04 -7.63
N PRO A 115 9.60 -19.48 -7.96
CA PRO A 115 10.30 -18.95 -9.12
C PRO A 115 9.58 -19.40 -10.39
N PHE A 116 9.34 -18.45 -11.30
CA PHE A 116 8.95 -18.73 -12.68
C PHE A 116 10.15 -18.41 -13.56
N ASP A 117 10.88 -19.44 -13.99
CA ASP A 117 11.97 -19.28 -14.93
C ASP A 117 11.46 -19.00 -16.36
N GLN A 118 12.38 -18.71 -17.28
CA GLN A 118 12.02 -18.37 -18.67
C GLN A 118 11.33 -19.52 -19.41
N GLU A 119 11.67 -20.77 -19.09
CA GLU A 119 11.08 -21.96 -19.72
C GLU A 119 9.63 -22.16 -19.25
N MET A 120 9.37 -22.01 -17.96
CA MET A 120 8.03 -22.02 -17.39
C MET A 120 7.17 -20.89 -17.99
N LEU A 121 7.74 -19.69 -18.12
CA LEU A 121 7.05 -18.56 -18.74
C LEU A 121 6.74 -18.80 -20.22
N ALA A 122 7.69 -19.36 -20.98
CA ALA A 122 7.49 -19.75 -22.38
C ALA A 122 6.38 -20.80 -22.50
N THR A 123 6.44 -21.86 -21.69
CA THR A 123 5.42 -22.91 -21.62
C THR A 123 4.04 -22.34 -21.33
N LEU A 124 3.93 -21.39 -20.38
CA LEU A 124 2.67 -20.73 -20.06
C LEU A 124 2.13 -19.92 -21.23
N LYS A 125 2.99 -19.22 -21.99
CA LYS A 125 2.56 -18.47 -23.18
C LYS A 125 2.20 -19.38 -24.35
N GLU A 126 2.90 -20.49 -24.55
CA GLU A 126 2.58 -21.47 -25.58
C GLU A 126 1.20 -22.10 -25.36
N LYS A 127 0.84 -22.40 -24.10
CA LYS A 127 -0.50 -22.87 -23.72
C LYS A 127 -1.61 -21.87 -24.05
N THR A 128 -1.27 -20.62 -24.35
CA THR A 128 -2.21 -19.58 -24.78
C THR A 128 -2.05 -19.21 -26.26
N MET A 129 -1.33 -20.03 -27.03
CA MET A 129 -0.96 -19.78 -28.43
C MET A 129 -0.25 -18.44 -28.63
N ASN A 130 0.47 -17.96 -27.61
CA ASN A 130 1.14 -16.66 -27.60
C ASN A 130 0.22 -15.44 -27.83
N LYS A 131 -1.10 -15.60 -27.69
CA LYS A 131 -2.08 -14.51 -27.92
C LYS A 131 -2.19 -13.53 -26.75
N TYR A 132 -1.69 -13.91 -25.57
CA TYR A 132 -1.86 -13.17 -24.33
C TYR A 132 -0.52 -12.75 -23.73
N SER A 133 -0.55 -11.71 -22.90
CA SER A 133 0.60 -11.25 -22.14
C SER A 133 1.04 -12.30 -21.13
N THR A 134 2.32 -12.23 -20.75
CA THR A 134 2.86 -13.08 -19.67
C THR A 134 2.15 -12.83 -18.34
N PHE A 135 1.70 -11.59 -18.09
CA PHE A 135 0.93 -11.27 -16.89
C PHE A 135 -0.38 -12.03 -16.85
N GLU A 136 -1.19 -11.98 -17.92
CA GLU A 136 -2.48 -12.68 -17.98
C GLU A 136 -2.31 -14.19 -17.81
N ALA A 137 -1.28 -14.79 -18.44
CA ALA A 137 -0.98 -16.21 -18.30
C ALA A 137 -0.58 -16.59 -16.86
N ILE A 138 0.27 -15.80 -16.19
CA ILE A 138 0.67 -16.06 -14.80
C ILE A 138 -0.53 -15.93 -13.86
N VAL A 139 -1.31 -14.84 -13.99
CA VAL A 139 -2.48 -14.60 -13.13
C VAL A 139 -3.49 -15.73 -13.29
N ALA A 140 -3.79 -16.15 -14.51
CA ALA A 140 -4.69 -17.28 -14.77
C ALA A 140 -4.16 -18.59 -14.19
N HIS A 141 -2.85 -18.83 -14.29
CA HIS A 141 -2.22 -20.03 -13.73
C HIS A 141 -2.33 -20.06 -12.20
N LEU A 142 -1.98 -18.95 -11.54
CA LEU A 142 -2.07 -18.80 -10.08
C LEU A 142 -3.52 -18.89 -9.61
N TRP A 143 -4.45 -18.26 -10.31
CA TRP A 143 -5.87 -18.30 -9.99
C TRP A 143 -6.37 -19.74 -10.03
N ARG A 144 -6.15 -20.45 -11.13
CA ARG A 144 -6.56 -21.85 -11.27
C ARG A 144 -5.91 -22.76 -10.22
N ALA A 145 -4.61 -22.59 -9.95
CA ALA A 145 -3.89 -23.37 -8.95
C ALA A 145 -4.42 -23.14 -7.54
N ARG A 146 -4.65 -21.88 -7.16
CA ARG A 146 -5.20 -21.54 -5.84
C ARG A 146 -6.65 -21.99 -5.70
N THR A 147 -7.47 -21.86 -6.74
CA THR A 147 -8.84 -22.38 -6.73
C THR A 147 -8.85 -23.87 -6.39
N ARG A 148 -8.02 -24.67 -7.06
CA ARG A 148 -7.87 -26.11 -6.78
C ARG A 148 -7.40 -26.44 -5.37
N ALA A 149 -6.60 -25.56 -4.77
CA ALA A 149 -5.98 -25.79 -3.47
C ALA A 149 -6.85 -25.36 -2.29
N VAL A 150 -7.80 -24.43 -2.50
CA VAL A 150 -8.52 -23.76 -1.41
C VAL A 150 -10.03 -23.97 -1.48
N PHE A 151 -10.60 -24.22 -2.65
CA PHE A 151 -12.05 -24.39 -2.81
C PHE A 151 -12.40 -25.87 -2.92
N GLU A 152 -13.30 -26.32 -2.04
CA GLU A 152 -13.80 -27.70 -2.02
C GLU A 152 -15.13 -27.82 -2.78
N ASN A 153 -16.02 -26.84 -2.63
CA ASN A 153 -17.32 -26.85 -3.28
C ASN A 153 -17.20 -26.41 -4.76
N PRO A 154 -17.54 -27.26 -5.73
CA PRO A 154 -17.48 -26.90 -7.15
C PRO A 154 -18.48 -25.79 -7.53
N ASP A 155 -19.52 -25.57 -6.72
CA ASP A 155 -20.54 -24.55 -6.97
C ASP A 155 -20.19 -23.16 -6.43
N ASP A 156 -19.12 -23.05 -5.64
CA ASP A 156 -18.63 -21.77 -5.15
C ASP A 156 -18.03 -20.91 -6.29
N PHE A 157 -17.85 -19.62 -6.01
CA PHE A 157 -17.20 -18.69 -6.91
C PHE A 157 -15.82 -18.31 -6.38
N SER A 158 -14.81 -18.47 -7.24
CA SER A 158 -13.46 -18.02 -6.97
C SER A 158 -13.19 -16.72 -7.71
N THR A 159 -12.51 -15.78 -7.06
CA THR A 159 -12.20 -14.45 -7.56
C THR A 159 -10.71 -14.16 -7.37
N VAL A 160 -10.07 -13.71 -8.45
CA VAL A 160 -8.74 -13.09 -8.40
C VAL A 160 -8.88 -11.59 -8.62
N LEU A 161 -8.26 -10.81 -7.76
CA LEU A 161 -8.17 -9.36 -7.86
C LEU A 161 -6.74 -8.96 -8.20
N PHE A 162 -6.56 -7.86 -8.91
CA PHE A 162 -5.21 -7.36 -9.21
C PHE A 162 -5.18 -5.84 -9.44
N ALA A 163 -4.00 -5.28 -9.17
CA ALA A 163 -3.70 -3.87 -9.38
C ALA A 163 -3.56 -3.55 -10.88
N VAL A 164 -4.23 -2.50 -11.34
CA VAL A 164 -4.09 -1.95 -12.70
C VAL A 164 -3.66 -0.49 -12.61
N ASP A 165 -2.56 -0.14 -13.29
CA ASP A 165 -2.15 1.26 -13.48
C ASP A 165 -3.11 1.95 -14.46
N ILE A 166 -3.75 3.01 -13.99
CA ILE A 166 -4.79 3.73 -14.74
C ILE A 166 -4.27 5.03 -15.39
N ARG A 167 -2.98 5.37 -15.23
CA ARG A 167 -2.40 6.62 -15.76
C ARG A 167 -2.67 6.82 -17.24
N SER A 168 -2.47 5.78 -18.05
CA SER A 168 -2.70 5.81 -19.50
C SER A 168 -4.13 5.45 -19.90
N LYS A 169 -5.00 5.11 -18.93
CA LYS A 169 -6.38 4.66 -19.18
C LYS A 169 -7.40 5.80 -19.12
N LEU A 170 -7.05 6.90 -18.46
CA LEU A 170 -7.89 8.08 -18.34
C LEU A 170 -7.87 8.92 -19.63
N SER A 171 -8.94 9.67 -19.86
CA SER A 171 -9.07 10.62 -20.97
C SER A 171 -9.37 12.04 -20.46
N PRO A 172 -8.39 12.97 -20.50
CA PRO A 172 -7.00 12.79 -20.95
C PRO A 172 -6.16 11.91 -19.98
N PRO A 173 -5.05 11.30 -20.45
CA PRO A 173 -4.14 10.56 -19.58
C PRO A 173 -3.58 11.42 -18.45
N LEU A 174 -3.20 10.78 -17.34
CA LEU A 174 -2.54 11.50 -16.24
C LEU A 174 -1.18 12.07 -16.68
N PRO A 175 -0.77 13.23 -16.14
CA PRO A 175 0.52 13.83 -16.45
C PRO A 175 1.69 12.86 -16.20
N HIS A 176 2.71 12.91 -17.04
CA HIS A 176 3.93 12.08 -16.95
C HIS A 176 4.63 12.16 -15.57
N GLY A 177 4.43 13.26 -14.83
CA GLY A 177 4.97 13.45 -13.47
C GLY A 177 3.98 13.18 -12.33
N PHE A 178 2.82 12.55 -12.59
CA PHE A 178 1.83 12.30 -11.55
C PHE A 178 2.38 11.40 -10.44
N SER A 179 2.62 12.01 -9.27
CA SER A 179 3.25 11.39 -8.10
C SER A 179 2.26 10.75 -7.14
N GLY A 180 0.95 10.81 -7.42
CA GLY A 180 -0.10 10.21 -6.61
C GLY A 180 -0.33 8.72 -6.88
N ASN A 181 -1.25 8.13 -6.11
CA ASN A 181 -1.75 6.79 -6.41
C ASN A 181 -2.72 6.86 -7.60
N ALA A 182 -2.44 6.07 -8.64
CA ALA A 182 -3.28 5.93 -9.82
C ALA A 182 -3.37 4.45 -10.17
N VAL A 183 -3.86 3.68 -9.19
CA VAL A 183 -4.10 2.24 -9.32
C VAL A 183 -5.55 1.97 -8.96
N ILE A 184 -6.20 1.14 -9.77
CA ILE A 184 -7.52 0.61 -9.44
C ILE A 184 -7.47 -0.91 -9.37
N THR A 185 -8.43 -1.50 -8.66
CA THR A 185 -8.54 -2.95 -8.54
C THR A 185 -9.42 -3.48 -9.66
N ALA A 186 -8.86 -4.28 -10.54
CA ALA A 186 -9.61 -5.13 -11.46
C ALA A 186 -9.82 -6.51 -10.85
N PHE A 187 -10.79 -7.26 -11.38
CA PHE A 187 -11.09 -8.60 -10.90
C PHE A 187 -11.66 -9.49 -11.99
N ALA A 188 -11.37 -10.79 -11.86
CA ALA A 188 -12.04 -11.85 -12.61
C ALA A 188 -12.66 -12.84 -11.63
N THR A 189 -13.90 -13.26 -11.91
CA THR A 189 -14.67 -14.19 -11.08
C THR A 189 -15.24 -15.29 -11.95
N ALA A 190 -15.15 -16.53 -11.51
CA ALA A 190 -15.75 -17.67 -12.18
C ALA A 190 -16.09 -18.77 -11.16
N GLN A 191 -17.03 -19.63 -11.54
CA GLN A 191 -17.39 -20.81 -10.76
C GLN A 191 -16.19 -21.75 -10.64
N VAL A 192 -16.00 -22.36 -9.46
CA VAL A 192 -14.88 -23.27 -9.16
C VAL A 192 -14.82 -24.40 -10.18
N SER A 193 -15.96 -25.04 -10.47
CA SER A 193 -16.08 -26.11 -11.48
C SER A 193 -15.52 -25.68 -12.84
N HIS A 194 -15.86 -24.49 -13.33
CA HIS A 194 -15.38 -23.96 -14.60
C HIS A 194 -13.86 -23.74 -14.59
N LEU A 195 -13.30 -23.14 -13.54
CA LEU A 195 -11.86 -22.92 -13.43
C LEU A 195 -11.08 -24.24 -13.40
N VAL A 196 -11.64 -25.27 -12.76
CA VAL A 196 -11.00 -26.58 -12.64
C VAL A 196 -11.07 -27.36 -13.96
N GLN A 197 -12.24 -27.40 -14.60
CA GLN A 197 -12.55 -28.30 -15.71
C GLN A 197 -12.31 -27.69 -17.10
N LYS A 198 -12.55 -26.38 -17.30
CA LYS A 198 -12.39 -25.76 -18.62
C LYS A 198 -10.92 -25.69 -19.05
N PRO A 199 -10.64 -25.52 -20.36
CA PRO A 199 -9.29 -25.30 -20.86
C PRO A 199 -8.61 -24.11 -20.19
N PHE A 200 -7.28 -24.10 -20.16
CA PHE A 200 -6.53 -23.00 -19.56
C PHE A 200 -6.83 -21.64 -20.22
N SER A 201 -7.08 -21.63 -21.53
CA SER A 201 -7.48 -20.43 -22.28
C SER A 201 -8.69 -19.73 -21.69
N PHE A 202 -9.67 -20.48 -21.15
CA PHE A 202 -10.83 -19.88 -20.48
C PHE A 202 -10.42 -19.00 -19.31
N CYS A 203 -9.50 -19.46 -18.47
CA CYS A 203 -9.02 -18.68 -17.32
C CYS A 203 -8.27 -17.42 -17.80
N VAL A 204 -7.49 -17.54 -18.87
CA VAL A 204 -6.70 -16.44 -19.43
C VAL A 204 -7.59 -15.38 -20.10
N GLU A 205 -8.62 -15.81 -20.82
CA GLU A 205 -9.64 -14.93 -21.42
C GLU A 205 -10.37 -14.12 -20.36
N MET A 206 -10.82 -14.76 -19.27
CA MET A 206 -11.46 -14.07 -18.16
C MET A 206 -10.56 -13.01 -17.52
N VAL A 207 -9.25 -13.29 -17.38
CA VAL A 207 -8.28 -12.31 -16.86
C VAL A 207 -8.05 -11.18 -17.86
N LYS A 208 -7.93 -11.49 -19.16
CA LYS A 208 -7.81 -10.50 -20.22
C LYS A 208 -9.02 -9.56 -20.24
N GLU A 209 -10.23 -10.10 -20.21
CA GLU A 209 -11.46 -9.32 -20.17
C GLU A 209 -11.50 -8.42 -18.94
N ALA A 210 -11.04 -8.91 -17.78
CA ALA A 210 -10.93 -8.10 -16.56
C ALA A 210 -9.94 -6.93 -16.71
N VAL A 211 -8.81 -7.14 -17.40
CA VAL A 211 -7.84 -6.06 -17.72
C VAL A 211 -8.43 -5.06 -18.71
N ASP A 212 -9.06 -5.56 -19.78
CA ASP A 212 -9.59 -4.74 -20.87
C ASP A 212 -10.81 -3.91 -20.43
N ARG A 213 -11.58 -4.40 -19.45
CA ARG A 213 -12.72 -3.69 -18.85
C ARG A 213 -12.32 -2.39 -18.15
N VAL A 214 -11.05 -2.25 -17.75
CA VAL A 214 -10.54 -1.02 -17.11
C VAL A 214 -10.33 0.07 -18.17
N THR A 215 -11.43 0.74 -18.51
CA THR A 215 -11.52 1.91 -19.38
C THR A 215 -11.62 3.21 -18.56
N ASP A 216 -11.54 4.37 -19.23
CA ASP A 216 -11.75 5.68 -18.59
C ASP A 216 -13.09 5.75 -17.81
N ASP A 217 -14.18 5.33 -18.45
CA ASP A 217 -15.51 5.31 -17.82
C ASP A 217 -15.58 4.35 -16.64
N TYR A 218 -14.97 3.16 -16.74
CA TYR A 218 -14.88 2.22 -15.63
C TYR A 218 -14.15 2.83 -14.43
N VAL A 219 -13.03 3.52 -14.69
CA VAL A 219 -12.24 4.17 -13.64
C VAL A 219 -13.05 5.25 -12.94
N LYS A 220 -13.74 6.12 -13.69
CA LYS A 220 -14.61 7.16 -13.13
C LYS A 220 -15.73 6.55 -12.28
N SER A 221 -16.42 5.53 -12.80
CA SER A 221 -17.48 4.83 -12.07
C SER A 221 -16.99 4.17 -10.77
N ALA A 222 -15.80 3.57 -10.80
CA ALA A 222 -15.22 2.96 -9.62
C ALA A 222 -14.81 4.01 -8.56
N ILE A 223 -14.36 5.20 -8.97
CA ILE A 223 -14.12 6.33 -8.05
C ILE A 223 -15.43 6.77 -7.39
N ASP A 224 -16.51 6.94 -8.17
CA ASP A 224 -17.83 7.31 -7.64
C ASP A 224 -18.35 6.27 -6.63
N TRP A 225 -18.20 4.98 -6.96
CA TRP A 225 -18.59 3.89 -6.07
C TRP A 225 -17.81 3.91 -4.75
N LEU A 226 -16.51 4.20 -4.80
CA LEU A 226 -15.65 4.27 -3.61
C LEU A 226 -16.03 5.47 -2.72
N GLU A 227 -16.39 6.61 -3.31
CA GLU A 227 -16.84 7.79 -2.56
C GLU A 227 -18.14 7.50 -1.81
N VAL A 228 -19.10 6.80 -2.45
CA VAL A 228 -20.38 6.43 -1.85
C VAL A 228 -20.21 5.34 -0.79
N SER A 229 -19.44 4.30 -1.09
CA SER A 229 -19.36 3.08 -0.27
C SER A 229 -18.32 3.18 0.85
N LYS A 230 -17.33 4.06 0.71
CA LYS A 230 -16.24 4.30 1.69
C LYS A 230 -15.49 3.03 2.12
N GLY A 231 -15.30 2.09 1.20
CA GLY A 231 -14.70 0.78 1.46
C GLY A 231 -13.51 0.46 0.56
N ILE A 232 -12.84 -0.65 0.84
CA ILE A 232 -11.82 -1.24 -0.04
C ILE A 232 -12.25 -2.67 -0.40
N PRO A 233 -11.89 -3.17 -1.60
CA PRO A 233 -12.10 -4.58 -1.93
C PRO A 233 -11.36 -5.47 -0.92
N ALA A 234 -12.12 -6.24 -0.14
CA ALA A 234 -11.56 -7.24 0.76
C ALA A 234 -11.50 -8.60 0.06
N THR A 235 -10.46 -9.38 0.35
CA THR A 235 -10.38 -10.78 -0.08
C THR A 235 -10.84 -11.67 1.07
N CYS A 236 -11.83 -12.51 0.82
CA CYS A 236 -12.34 -13.51 1.76
C CYS A 236 -12.45 -14.87 1.06
N ASN A 237 -12.61 -15.95 1.85
CA ASN A 237 -12.97 -17.28 1.36
C ASN A 237 -12.05 -17.80 0.24
N GLY A 238 -10.73 -17.69 0.43
CA GLY A 238 -9.76 -18.20 -0.54
C GLY A 238 -9.51 -17.30 -1.76
N ASN A 239 -10.29 -16.24 -1.95
CA ASN A 239 -9.99 -15.19 -2.92
C ASN A 239 -8.67 -14.48 -2.56
N PHE A 240 -8.05 -13.84 -3.53
CA PHE A 240 -6.72 -13.28 -3.34
C PHE A 240 -6.42 -12.12 -4.30
N TYR A 241 -5.45 -11.32 -3.89
CA TYR A 241 -5.01 -10.13 -4.61
C TYR A 241 -3.60 -10.33 -5.17
N ILE A 242 -3.38 -9.93 -6.41
CA ILE A 242 -2.07 -9.94 -7.07
C ILE A 242 -1.63 -8.50 -7.34
N SER A 243 -0.45 -8.14 -6.83
CA SER A 243 0.24 -6.91 -7.20
C SER A 243 1.45 -7.26 -8.07
N ALA A 244 1.42 -6.90 -9.35
CA ALA A 244 2.51 -7.21 -10.27
C ALA A 244 3.55 -6.08 -10.31
N TRP A 245 4.73 -6.36 -9.78
CA TRP A 245 5.83 -5.38 -9.67
C TRP A 245 6.84 -5.51 -10.81
N ARG A 246 6.63 -6.42 -11.78
CA ARG A 246 7.57 -6.74 -12.87
C ARG A 246 7.95 -5.54 -13.74
N LYS A 247 7.04 -4.57 -13.91
CA LYS A 247 7.29 -3.37 -14.74
C LYS A 247 7.91 -2.22 -13.94
N LEU A 248 8.13 -2.38 -12.64
CA LEU A 248 8.76 -1.35 -11.82
C LEU A 248 10.28 -1.42 -12.04
N PRO A 249 10.96 -0.27 -12.25
CA PRO A 249 12.35 -0.21 -12.69
C PRO A 249 13.35 -0.45 -11.55
N PHE A 250 13.11 -1.43 -10.67
CA PHE A 250 14.02 -1.74 -9.55
C PHE A 250 15.44 -2.09 -10.03
N GLY A 251 15.55 -2.74 -11.19
CA GLY A 251 16.83 -3.09 -11.83
C GLY A 251 17.60 -1.88 -12.39
N GLU A 252 17.00 -0.70 -12.45
CA GLU A 252 17.61 0.52 -13.01
C GLU A 252 18.08 1.49 -11.93
N LEU A 253 17.85 1.18 -10.64
CA LEU A 253 18.19 2.05 -9.53
C LEU A 253 19.70 2.10 -9.30
N ASP A 254 20.35 3.18 -9.73
CA ASP A 254 21.78 3.43 -9.49
C ASP A 254 21.97 4.61 -8.53
N PHE A 255 22.57 4.36 -7.38
CA PHE A 255 22.86 5.37 -6.35
C PHE A 255 24.31 5.87 -6.41
N GLY A 256 25.01 5.66 -7.53
CA GLY A 256 26.43 5.97 -7.70
C GLY A 256 27.36 4.77 -7.46
N PHE A 257 26.80 3.56 -7.41
CA PHE A 257 27.53 2.31 -7.16
C PHE A 257 27.26 1.24 -8.24
N GLY A 258 26.56 1.60 -9.31
CA GLY A 258 26.12 0.68 -10.35
C GLY A 258 24.70 0.13 -10.10
N LYS A 259 24.16 -0.52 -11.13
CA LYS A 259 22.83 -1.14 -11.10
C LYS A 259 22.80 -2.38 -10.20
N PRO A 260 21.66 -2.70 -9.57
CA PRO A 260 21.54 -3.84 -8.68
C PRO A 260 21.53 -5.17 -9.46
N ILE A 261 22.14 -6.19 -8.87
CA ILE A 261 22.14 -7.57 -9.40
C ILE A 261 20.75 -8.22 -9.22
N HIS A 262 20.01 -7.83 -8.17
CA HIS A 262 18.63 -8.26 -7.89
C HIS A 262 17.80 -7.04 -7.46
N GLY A 263 16.57 -6.94 -7.95
CA GLY A 263 15.65 -5.85 -7.60
C GLY A 263 14.20 -6.32 -7.55
N GLY A 264 13.52 -6.02 -6.44
CA GLY A 264 12.14 -6.42 -6.15
C GLY A 264 11.72 -5.95 -4.76
N PRO A 265 10.47 -6.18 -4.35
CA PRO A 265 10.01 -5.95 -2.97
C PRO A 265 10.78 -6.78 -1.94
#